data_AF-A0AAX0V8T2-F1
#
_entry.id   AF-A0AAX0V8T2-F1
#
_cell.length_a   1.000
_cell.length_b   1.000
_cell.length_c   1.000
_cell.angle_alpha   90.00
_cell.angle_beta   90.00
_cell.angle_gamma   90.00
#
_symmetry.space_group_name_H-M   'P 1'
#
loop_
_entity.id
_entity.type
_entity.pdbx_description
1 polymer ?
#
loop_
_entity_poly.entity_id
_entity_poly.type
_entity_poly.pdbx_seq_one_letter_code
_entity_poly.pdbx_strand_id
1 'polypeptide(L)'
;MNKVDVEKLFQGKVISQDQNQVHIQLQDSRKRLELSIENDVLTLIEQHRDYALNILKNLKRKTNRKVTRESITINRRNYKIFI
;
A
#
# COMPACT_ATOMS: atom_id res chain seq x y z
N MET A 1 8.47 8.59 -7.31
CA MET A 1 8.32 7.20 -7.82
C MET A 1 7.33 7.09 -9.00
N ASN A 2 7.66 6.33 -10.05
CA ASN A 2 6.76 6.08 -11.19
C ASN A 2 5.83 4.88 -10.93
N LYS A 3 4.79 4.69 -11.77
CA LYS A 3 3.82 3.59 -11.65
C LYS A 3 4.48 2.20 -11.56
N VAL A 4 5.44 1.90 -12.44
CA VAL A 4 6.06 0.57 -12.55
C VAL A 4 6.83 0.22 -11.27
N ASP A 5 7.51 1.21 -10.69
CA ASP A 5 8.26 1.04 -9.46
C ASP A 5 7.32 0.77 -8.27
N VAL A 6 6.18 1.46 -8.21
CA VAL A 6 5.14 1.22 -7.20
C VAL A 6 4.59 -0.21 -7.31
N GLU A 7 4.25 -0.65 -8.53
CA GLU A 7 3.71 -1.99 -8.76
C GLU A 7 4.70 -3.08 -8.33
N LYS A 8 6.00 -2.91 -8.66
CA LYS A 8 7.06 -3.82 -8.22
C LYS A 8 7.22 -3.83 -6.70
N LEU A 9 7.21 -2.65 -6.08
CA LEU A 9 7.47 -2.49 -4.66
C LEU A 9 6.35 -3.09 -3.80
N PHE A 10 5.09 -2.86 -4.18
CA PHE A 10 3.93 -3.34 -3.44
C PHE A 10 3.40 -4.69 -3.91
N GLN A 11 3.99 -5.28 -4.97
CA GLN A 11 3.50 -6.53 -5.58
C GLN A 11 2.01 -6.45 -5.90
N GLY A 12 1.59 -5.30 -6.43
CA GLY A 12 0.19 -4.94 -6.66
C GLY A 12 0.02 -4.18 -7.96
N LYS A 13 -1.24 -3.97 -8.35
CA LYS A 13 -1.59 -3.21 -9.55
C LYS A 13 -1.97 -1.79 -9.16
N VAL A 14 -1.34 -0.77 -9.75
CA VAL A 14 -1.76 0.61 -9.55
C VAL A 14 -3.01 0.87 -10.36
N ILE A 15 -4.11 1.23 -9.68
CA ILE A 15 -5.41 1.52 -10.31
C ILE A 15 -5.46 2.98 -10.74
N SER A 16 -4.99 3.89 -9.89
CA SER A 16 -4.93 5.32 -10.16
C SER A 16 -3.77 5.95 -9.39
N GLN A 17 -3.26 7.04 -9.94
CA GLN A 17 -2.21 7.85 -9.34
C GLN A 17 -2.52 9.30 -9.69
N ASP A 18 -2.66 10.13 -8.67
CA ASP A 18 -2.86 11.57 -8.80
C ASP A 18 -1.74 12.34 -8.05
N GLN A 19 -1.89 13.66 -7.97
CA GLN A 19 -0.90 14.53 -7.32
C GLN A 19 -0.85 14.36 -5.80
N ASN A 20 -1.88 13.77 -5.18
CA ASN A 20 -1.98 13.60 -3.74
C ASN A 20 -1.65 12.19 -3.29
N GLN A 21 -2.09 11.16 -4.01
CA GLN A 21 -1.99 9.77 -3.58
C GLN A 21 -1.93 8.77 -4.74
N VAL A 22 -1.48 7.56 -4.40
CA VAL A 22 -1.46 6.40 -5.28
C VAL A 22 -2.38 5.32 -4.73
N HIS A 23 -3.24 4.79 -5.59
CA HIS A 23 -4.14 3.69 -5.28
C HIS A 23 -3.63 2.39 -5.88
N ILE A 24 -3.40 1.42 -5.02
CA ILE A 24 -2.80 0.12 -5.32
C ILE A 24 -3.79 -0.97 -4.97
N GLN A 25 -4.07 -1.86 -5.91
CA GLN A 25 -4.78 -3.09 -5.68
C GLN A 25 -3.81 -4.20 -5.35
N LEU A 26 -3.92 -4.74 -4.15
CA LEU A 26 -3.21 -5.93 -3.70
C LEU A 26 -4.12 -7.13 -3.93
N GLN A 27 -3.66 -8.08 -4.73
CA GLN A 27 -4.38 -9.33 -4.97
C GLN A 27 -3.89 -10.36 -3.97
N ASP A 28 -4.65 -10.56 -2.90
CA ASP A 28 -4.48 -11.75 -2.05
C ASP A 28 -5.50 -12.80 -2.51
N SER A 29 -5.06 -14.05 -2.54
CA SER A 29 -5.70 -15.27 -3.07
C SER A 29 -7.23 -15.42 -2.91
N ARG A 30 -7.90 -14.70 -2.00
CA ARG A 30 -9.38 -14.63 -1.88
C ARG A 30 -9.94 -13.23 -1.52
N LYS A 31 -9.11 -12.19 -1.50
CA LYS A 31 -9.48 -10.85 -1.00
C LYS A 31 -8.98 -9.75 -1.90
N ARG A 32 -9.83 -8.75 -2.10
CA ARG A 32 -9.45 -7.50 -2.76
C ARG A 32 -9.06 -6.49 -1.68
N LEU A 33 -7.76 -6.23 -1.55
CA LEU A 33 -7.25 -5.19 -0.67
C LEU A 33 -6.87 -3.98 -1.52
N GLU A 34 -7.47 -2.83 -1.22
CA GLU A 34 -7.21 -1.56 -1.88
C GLU A 34 -6.41 -0.68 -0.92
N LEU A 35 -5.21 -0.28 -1.34
CA LEU A 35 -4.28 0.51 -0.55
C LEU A 35 -4.13 1.89 -1.20
N SER A 36 -4.42 2.95 -0.45
CA SER A 36 -4.20 4.33 -0.88
C SER A 36 -3.03 4.91 -0.09
N ILE A 37 -1.99 5.41 -0.75
CA ILE A 37 -0.79 5.95 -0.09
C ILE A 37 -0.60 7.38 -0.54
N GLU A 38 -0.54 8.33 0.39
CA GLU A 38 -0.21 9.72 0.08
C GLU A 38 1.22 9.84 -0.49
N ASN A 39 1.42 10.74 -1.45
CA ASN A 39 2.68 10.87 -2.19
C ASN A 39 3.87 11.26 -1.29
N ASP A 40 3.62 11.94 -0.18
CA ASP A 40 4.67 12.27 0.80
C ASP A 40 5.18 11.02 1.52
N VAL A 41 4.28 10.11 1.90
CA VAL A 41 4.62 8.78 2.43
C VAL A 41 5.27 7.93 1.35
N LEU A 42 4.80 7.99 0.10
CA LEU A 42 5.40 7.26 -1.00
C LEU A 42 6.86 7.69 -1.23
N THR A 43 7.15 8.98 -1.10
CA THR A 43 8.51 9.53 -1.18
C THR A 43 9.39 9.01 -0.03
N LEU A 44 8.84 8.89 1.18
CA LEU A 44 9.55 8.28 2.32
C LEU A 44 9.84 6.78 2.07
N ILE A 45 8.88 6.06 1.49
CA ILE A 45 9.02 4.65 1.14
C ILE A 45 10.04 4.45 0.01
N GLU A 46 10.15 5.39 -0.93
CA GLU A 46 11.17 5.40 -1.98
C GLU A 46 12.59 5.50 -1.39
N GLN A 47 12.75 6.30 -0.33
CA GLN A 47 14.01 6.43 0.43
C GLN A 47 14.29 5.21 1.33
N HIS A 48 13.24 4.59 1.88
CA HIS A 48 13.31 3.46 2.80
C HIS A 48 12.48 2.28 2.29
N ARG A 49 13.03 1.55 1.31
CA ARG A 49 12.29 0.47 0.61
C ARG A 49 11.82 -0.67 1.52
N ASP A 50 12.49 -0.87 2.65
CA ASP A 50 12.09 -1.82 3.69
C ASP A 50 10.72 -1.49 4.29
N TYR A 51 10.31 -0.22 4.31
CA TYR A 51 8.99 0.19 4.79
C TYR A 51 7.86 -0.42 3.96
N ALA A 52 8.02 -0.52 2.64
CA ALA A 52 7.01 -1.19 1.82
C ALA A 52 6.85 -2.67 2.17
N LEU A 53 7.96 -3.38 2.44
CA LEU A 53 7.92 -4.78 2.86
C LEU A 53 7.21 -4.94 4.21
N ASN A 54 7.50 -4.05 5.16
CA ASN A 54 6.84 -4.06 6.47
C ASN A 54 5.34 -3.74 6.35
N ILE A 55 4.98 -2.76 5.54
CA ILE A 55 3.58 -2.42 5.23
C ILE A 55 2.87 -3.66 4.69
N LEU A 56 3.40 -4.31 3.65
CA LEU A 56 2.79 -5.52 3.09
C LEU A 56 2.65 -6.64 4.13
N LYS A 57 3.67 -6.85 4.97
CA LYS A 57 3.66 -7.86 6.03
C LYS A 57 2.59 -7.57 7.09
N ASN A 58 2.48 -6.31 7.51
CA ASN A 58 1.50 -5.87 8.49
C ASN A 58 0.08 -5.92 7.94
N LEU A 59 -0.11 -5.52 6.67
CA LEU A 59 -1.38 -5.62 5.97
C LEU A 59 -1.87 -7.07 5.93
N LYS A 60 -1.02 -8.01 5.49
CA LYS A 60 -1.33 -9.45 5.47
C LYS A 60 -1.67 -10.04 6.85
N ARG A 61 -1.00 -9.56 7.91
CA ARG A 61 -1.27 -10.01 9.29
C ARG A 61 -2.59 -9.49 9.83
N LYS A 62 -2.93 -8.23 9.54
CA LYS A 62 -4.13 -7.55 10.05
C LYS A 62 -5.39 -7.83 9.22
N THR A 63 -5.27 -8.41 8.02
CA THR A 63 -6.44 -8.64 7.15
C THR A 63 -7.42 -9.61 7.81
N ASN A 64 -8.64 -9.13 8.11
CA ASN A 64 -9.68 -9.96 8.71
C ASN A 64 -10.13 -11.07 7.74
N ARG A 65 -10.03 -12.34 8.15
CA ARG A 65 -10.35 -13.52 7.32
C ARG A 65 -11.82 -13.58 6.85
N LYS A 66 -12.73 -12.84 7.48
CA LYS A 66 -14.14 -12.78 7.12
C LYS A 66 -14.47 -11.66 6.13
N VAL A 67 -13.53 -10.75 5.87
CA VAL A 67 -13.73 -9.59 4.98
C VAL A 67 -13.18 -9.90 3.59
N THR A 68 -14.02 -9.72 2.58
CA THR A 68 -13.71 -10.00 1.16
C THR A 68 -13.16 -8.77 0.42
N ARG A 69 -13.47 -7.56 0.91
CA ARG A 69 -12.94 -6.29 0.41
C ARG A 69 -12.58 -5.37 1.55
N GLU A 70 -11.35 -4.88 1.56
CA GLU A 70 -10.83 -3.96 2.57
C GLU A 70 -10.12 -2.81 1.87
N SER A 71 -10.31 -1.58 2.35
CA SER A 71 -9.65 -0.39 1.84
C SER A 71 -8.89 0.29 2.97
N ILE A 72 -7.61 0.58 2.75
CA ILE A 72 -6.72 1.16 3.76
C ILE A 72 -6.06 2.40 3.15
N THR A 73 -6.08 3.50 3.89
CA THR A 73 -5.40 4.73 3.53
C THR A 73 -4.21 4.95 4.46
N ILE A 74 -3.02 5.08 3.87
CA ILE A 74 -1.77 5.39 4.56
C ILE A 74 -1.39 6.83 4.25
N ASN A 75 -1.21 7.62 5.32
CA ASN A 75 -0.83 9.02 5.28
C ASN A 75 0.27 9.30 6.32
N ARG A 76 0.79 10.52 6.30
CA ARG A 76 1.88 10.94 7.20
C ARG A 76 1.56 10.77 8.70
N ARG A 77 0.28 10.70 9.07
CA ARG A 77 -0.14 10.55 10.47
C ARG A 77 -0.13 9.10 10.93
N ASN A 78 -0.44 8.15 10.04
CA ASN A 78 -0.67 6.76 10.41
C ASN A 78 0.38 5.78 9.83
N TYR A 79 1.27 6.21 8.94
CA TYR A 79 2.23 5.32 8.28
C TYR A 79 3.09 4.49 9.24
N LYS A 80 3.45 5.04 10.40
CA LYS A 80 4.21 4.34 11.45
C LYS A 80 3.50 3.11 12.04
N ILE A 81 2.17 3.00 11.91
CA ILE A 81 1.40 1.83 12.37
C ILE A 81 1.62 0.61 11.46
N PHE A 82 2.09 0.86 10.23
CA PHE A 82 2.26 -0.13 9.18
C PHE A 82 3.73 -0.48 8.91
N ILE A 83 4.68 0.31 9.41
CA ILE A 83 6.13 0.00 9.36
C ILE A 83 6.52 -0.92 10.51
#